data_AF-A0A7S2D4V3-F1
#
_entry.id   AF-A0A7S2D4V3-F1
#
_cell.length_a   1.000
_cell.length_b   1.000
_cell.length_c   1.000
_cell.angle_alpha   90.00
_cell.angle_beta   90.00
_cell.angle_gamma   90.00
#
_symmetry.space_group_name_H-M   'P 1'
#
loop_
_entity.id
_entity.type
_entity.pdbx_description
1 polymer ?
#
loop_
_entity_poly.entity_id
_entity_poly.type
_entity_poly.pdbx_seq_one_letter_code
_entity_poly.pdbx_strand_id
1 'polypeptide(L)'
;LAPTTCAPVVIDKVGIGHNLTGEVFKVDDDTLAALDILEGVRSGFYYKKAVRVSVTESSKGLSGEMDCDAYFFPENEELLSLPMIPAYSREHHELYRPFPINREIAELCQGRDSHGLRCSRPCATTSLCLRLLPGDDILKCLKAFAEEHA
;
A
#
# COMPACT_ATOMS: atom_id res chain seq x y z
N LEU A 1 -17.25 7.73 9.85
CA LEU A 1 -17.38 6.26 9.82
C LEU A 1 -15.99 5.68 9.78
N ALA A 2 -15.55 5.08 10.87
CA ALA A 2 -14.27 4.36 10.91
C ALA A 2 -14.27 3.22 9.88
N PRO A 3 -13.12 2.87 9.27
CA PRO A 3 -13.03 1.77 8.32
C PRO A 3 -13.51 0.47 9.00
N THR A 4 -14.59 -0.14 8.49
CA THR A 4 -15.11 -1.43 8.99
C THR A 4 -14.18 -2.60 8.70
N THR A 5 -13.13 -2.34 7.92
CA THR A 5 -12.14 -3.31 7.45
C THR A 5 -10.98 -3.49 8.42
N CYS A 6 -10.86 -2.69 9.48
CA CYS A 6 -9.65 -2.62 10.31
C CYS A 6 -8.37 -2.32 9.49
N ALA A 7 -8.50 -1.65 8.34
CA ALA A 7 -7.35 -1.21 7.55
C ALA A 7 -6.52 -0.19 8.35
N PRO A 8 -5.18 -0.23 8.27
CA PRO A 8 -4.37 0.88 8.74
C PRO A 8 -4.66 2.11 7.86
N VAL A 9 -4.70 3.29 8.48
CA VAL A 9 -4.83 4.56 7.76
C VAL A 9 -3.62 5.42 8.04
N VAL A 10 -3.15 6.16 7.03
CA VAL A 10 -2.18 7.23 7.20
C VAL A 10 -2.91 8.56 7.08
N ILE A 11 -2.86 9.38 8.13
CA ILE A 11 -3.50 10.70 8.14
C ILE A 11 -2.41 11.76 7.95
N ASP A 12 -2.62 12.69 7.01
CA ASP A 12 -1.67 13.77 6.68
C ASP A 12 -1.73 14.89 7.73
N LYS A 13 -1.26 14.59 8.95
CA LYS A 13 -1.22 15.54 10.07
C LYS A 13 0.19 15.67 10.60
N VAL A 14 0.83 16.78 10.24
CA VAL A 14 2.22 17.05 10.62
C VAL A 14 2.34 17.32 12.13
N GLY A 15 3.38 16.76 12.75
CA GLY A 15 3.72 17.02 14.15
C GLY A 15 3.13 16.05 15.17
N ILE A 16 2.41 15.02 14.71
CA ILE A 16 1.87 13.95 15.57
C ILE A 16 2.22 12.56 15.00
N GLY A 17 2.19 11.54 15.85
CA GLY A 17 2.45 10.15 15.47
C GLY A 17 3.93 9.79 15.42
N HIS A 18 4.30 8.99 14.42
CA HIS A 18 5.63 8.40 14.27
C HIS A 18 6.18 8.66 12.88
N ASN A 19 7.51 8.59 12.75
CA ASN A 19 8.13 8.45 11.44
C ASN A 19 7.70 7.10 10.87
N LEU A 20 6.85 7.17 9.85
CA LEU A 20 6.35 5.99 9.18
C LEU A 20 7.43 5.41 8.31
N THR A 21 7.33 4.10 8.23
CA THR A 21 8.37 3.30 7.69
C THR A 21 7.67 2.25 6.81
N GLY A 22 7.97 2.23 5.51
CA GLY A 22 7.29 1.44 4.47
C GLY A 22 8.25 0.98 3.37
N GLU A 23 7.73 0.33 2.33
CA GLU A 23 8.50 -0.11 1.15
C GLU A 23 8.26 0.84 -0.04
N VAL A 24 9.28 1.05 -0.88
CA VAL A 24 9.15 1.83 -2.11
C VAL A 24 9.16 0.90 -3.32
N PHE A 25 8.13 1.00 -4.15
CA PHE A 25 8.00 0.22 -5.38
C PHE A 25 8.07 1.12 -6.61
N LYS A 26 8.89 0.72 -7.58
CA LYS A 26 8.77 1.25 -8.94
C LYS A 26 7.68 0.45 -9.66
N VAL A 27 6.66 1.17 -10.10
CA VAL A 27 5.50 0.61 -10.81
C VAL A 27 5.32 1.31 -12.16
N ASP A 28 4.56 0.70 -13.06
CA ASP A 28 4.11 1.34 -14.30
C ASP A 28 2.79 2.11 -14.08
N ASP A 29 2.39 2.86 -15.11
CA ASP A 29 1.21 3.73 -15.05
C ASP A 29 -0.09 2.94 -14.83
N ASP A 30 -0.21 1.75 -15.43
CA ASP A 30 -1.38 0.88 -15.28
C ASP A 30 -1.49 0.34 -13.84
N THR A 31 -0.36 -0.05 -13.24
CA THR A 31 -0.30 -0.48 -11.84
C THR A 31 -0.68 0.69 -10.92
N LEU A 32 -0.16 1.88 -11.17
CA LEU A 32 -0.48 3.07 -10.37
C LEU A 32 -1.97 3.44 -10.49
N ALA A 33 -2.55 3.33 -11.69
CA ALA A 33 -3.98 3.54 -11.91
C ALA A 33 -4.85 2.50 -11.18
N ALA A 34 -4.42 1.23 -11.17
CA ALA A 34 -5.11 0.17 -10.41
C ALA A 34 -5.07 0.43 -8.90
N LEU A 35 -3.94 0.91 -8.37
CA LEU A 35 -3.81 1.31 -6.96
C LEU A 35 -4.72 2.51 -6.63
N ASP A 36 -4.81 3.51 -7.50
CA ASP A 36 -5.72 4.65 -7.31
C ASP A 36 -7.19 4.21 -7.20
N ILE A 37 -7.60 3.17 -7.94
CA ILE A 37 -8.93 2.59 -7.86
C ILE A 37 -9.09 1.80 -6.56
N LEU A 38 -8.09 0.98 -6.19
CA LEU A 38 -8.10 0.17 -4.96
C LEU A 38 -8.28 1.05 -3.72
N GLU A 39 -7.55 2.15 -3.66
CA GLU A 39 -7.59 3.11 -2.55
C GLU A 39 -8.79 4.07 -2.65
N GLY A 40 -9.65 3.92 -3.66
CA GLY A 40 -10.86 4.71 -3.81
C GLY A 40 -10.60 6.21 -4.02
N VAL A 41 -9.49 6.57 -4.69
CA VAL A 41 -9.10 7.97 -4.94
C VAL A 41 -10.19 8.71 -5.71
N ARG A 42 -10.76 8.08 -6.75
CA ARG A 42 -11.87 8.67 -7.54
C ARG A 42 -13.13 8.93 -6.71
N SER A 43 -13.34 8.11 -5.68
CA SER A 43 -14.49 8.21 -4.76
C SER A 43 -14.22 9.13 -3.57
N GLY A 44 -13.01 9.70 -3.48
CA GLY A 44 -12.59 10.58 -2.38
C GLY A 44 -12.34 9.85 -1.06
N PHE A 45 -12.12 8.53 -1.09
CA PHE A 45 -11.89 7.74 0.13
C PHE A 45 -10.49 7.95 0.68
N TYR A 46 -9.49 7.87 -0.19
CA TYR A 46 -8.13 8.37 0.04
C TYR A 46 -7.79 9.44 -0.99
N TYR A 47 -6.70 10.16 -0.77
CA TYR A 47 -6.07 10.99 -1.78
C TYR A 47 -4.58 10.66 -1.89
N LYS A 48 -4.04 10.82 -3.10
CA LYS A 48 -2.63 10.58 -3.40
C LYS A 48 -1.83 11.89 -3.28
N LYS A 49 -0.65 11.82 -2.67
CA LYS A 49 0.25 12.97 -2.48
C LYS A 49 1.70 12.53 -2.63
N ALA A 50 2.51 13.37 -3.28
CA ALA A 50 3.95 13.19 -3.33
C ALA A 50 4.58 13.48 -1.95
N VAL A 51 5.41 12.56 -1.48
CA VAL A 51 6.11 12.62 -0.20
C VAL A 51 7.61 12.39 -0.39
N ARG A 52 8.41 13.09 0.41
CA ARG A 52 9.86 12.88 0.47
C ARG A 52 10.16 11.69 1.35
N VAL A 53 10.86 10.70 0.82
CA VAL A 53 11.20 9.45 1.54
C VAL A 53 12.72 9.32 1.60
N SER A 54 13.25 8.92 2.76
CA SER A 54 14.66 8.60 2.94
C SER A 54 14.87 7.08 2.78
N VAL A 55 15.67 6.70 1.80
CA VAL A 55 16.02 5.31 1.51
C VAL A 55 17.32 4.96 2.21
N THR A 56 17.21 4.08 3.20
CA THR A 56 18.32 3.67 4.08
C THR A 56 19.01 2.40 3.60
N GLU A 57 18.27 1.48 2.98
CA GLU A 57 18.80 0.25 2.41
C GLU A 57 18.07 -0.08 1.11
N SER A 58 18.81 -0.48 0.09
CA SER A 58 18.22 -0.98 -1.14
C SER A 58 18.99 -2.18 -1.62
N SER A 59 18.28 -3.09 -2.30
CA SER A 59 18.89 -4.28 -2.90
C SER A 59 19.89 -3.95 -4.02
N LYS A 60 20.07 -2.66 -4.36
CA LYS A 60 20.99 -2.14 -5.37
C LYS A 60 22.00 -1.11 -4.82
N GLY A 61 22.07 -0.89 -3.51
CA GLY A 61 22.99 0.10 -2.91
C GLY A 61 22.61 1.57 -3.15
N LEU A 62 21.40 1.85 -3.64
CA LEU A 62 20.74 3.15 -3.55
C LEU A 62 20.55 3.53 -2.09
N SER A 63 21.04 4.71 -1.73
CA SER A 63 20.73 5.44 -0.50
C SER A 63 20.49 6.90 -0.87
N GLY A 64 19.66 7.59 -0.08
CA GLY A 64 19.34 9.01 -0.30
C GLY A 64 17.84 9.30 -0.24
N GLU A 65 17.47 10.52 -0.64
CA GLU A 65 16.07 10.95 -0.64
C GLU A 65 15.44 10.83 -2.02
N MET A 66 14.17 10.48 -2.08
CA MET A 66 13.37 10.50 -3.31
C MET A 66 11.93 10.92 -3.05
N ASP A 67 11.27 11.41 -4.09
CA ASP A 67 9.84 11.69 -4.06
C ASP A 67 9.07 10.45 -4.49
N CYS A 68 8.10 10.05 -3.67
CA CYS A 68 7.22 8.92 -3.91
C CYS A 68 5.76 9.34 -3.76
N ASP A 69 4.86 8.67 -4.47
CA ASP A 69 3.43 8.81 -4.20
C ASP A 69 3.01 7.95 -3.00
N ALA A 70 2.17 8.51 -2.14
CA ALA A 70 1.54 7.82 -1.02
C ALA A 70 0.06 8.19 -0.89
N TYR A 71 -0.73 7.28 -0.33
CA TYR A 71 -2.17 7.45 -0.13
C TYR A 71 -2.49 7.85 1.31
N PHE A 72 -3.29 8.90 1.46
CA PHE A 72 -3.66 9.48 2.75
C PHE A 72 -5.16 9.46 2.94
N PHE A 73 -5.58 9.14 4.16
CA PHE A 73 -6.96 9.25 4.59
C PHE A 73 -7.22 10.68 5.08
N PRO A 74 -8.37 11.29 4.76
CA PRO A 74 -8.75 12.60 5.27
C PRO A 74 -8.73 12.67 6.79
N GLU A 75 -8.45 13.85 7.35
CA GLU A 75 -8.48 14.03 8.81
C GLU A 75 -9.83 13.63 9.40
N ASN A 76 -9.76 12.88 10.50
CA ASN A 76 -10.94 12.39 11.22
C ASN A 76 -10.63 12.32 12.71
N GLU A 77 -11.34 13.12 13.52
CA GLU A 77 -11.10 13.22 14.96
C GLU A 77 -11.27 11.89 15.71
N GLU A 78 -12.20 11.03 15.27
CA GLU A 78 -12.36 9.70 15.88
C GLU A 78 -11.12 8.85 15.63
N LEU A 79 -10.58 8.84 14.40
CA LEU A 79 -9.38 8.10 14.06
C LEU A 79 -8.12 8.67 14.72
N LEU A 80 -8.04 9.99 14.87
CA LEU A 80 -6.95 10.66 15.58
C LEU A 80 -6.91 10.33 17.08
N SER A 81 -8.05 9.91 17.65
CA SER A 81 -8.13 9.45 19.05
C SER A 81 -7.66 8.00 19.25
N LEU A 82 -7.47 7.24 18.17
CA LEU A 82 -7.03 5.85 18.24
C LEU A 82 -5.51 5.74 18.50
N PRO A 83 -5.04 4.61 19.04
CA PRO A 83 -3.61 4.36 19.17
C PRO A 83 -2.86 4.48 17.84
N MET A 84 -1.87 5.36 17.80
CA MET A 84 -0.98 5.50 16.65
C MET A 84 0.05 4.39 16.68
N ILE A 85 0.13 3.61 15.60
CA ILE A 85 1.08 2.51 15.48
C ILE A 85 2.33 2.99 14.70
N PRO A 86 3.55 2.64 15.14
CA PRO A 86 4.78 3.03 14.43
C PRO A 86 5.04 2.19 13.17
N ALA A 87 4.45 0.98 13.11
CA ALA A 87 4.54 0.07 11.98
C ALA A 87 3.33 -0.84 11.92
N TYR A 88 2.90 -1.19 10.71
CA TYR A 88 1.87 -2.21 10.49
C TYR A 88 2.49 -3.60 10.65
N SER A 89 1.89 -4.43 11.51
CA SER A 89 2.46 -5.71 11.95
C SER A 89 1.58 -6.88 11.49
N ARG A 90 2.05 -8.11 11.71
CA ARG A 90 1.26 -9.31 11.41
C ARG A 90 -0.02 -9.35 12.24
N GLU A 91 0.06 -9.00 13.50
CA GLU A 91 -1.06 -8.97 14.44
C GLU A 91 -2.11 -7.94 13.99
N HIS A 92 -1.68 -6.77 13.50
CA HIS A 92 -2.59 -5.80 12.89
C HIS A 92 -3.25 -6.36 11.62
N HIS A 93 -2.51 -7.14 10.82
CA HIS A 93 -3.02 -7.76 9.60
C HIS A 93 -4.04 -8.86 9.85
N GLU A 94 -3.92 -9.63 10.94
CA GLU A 94 -4.90 -10.65 11.31
C GLU A 94 -6.29 -10.07 11.62
N LEU A 95 -6.37 -8.78 11.95
CA LEU A 95 -7.62 -8.05 12.17
C LEU A 95 -8.23 -7.50 10.88
N TYR A 96 -7.45 -7.43 9.79
CA TYR A 96 -7.90 -6.84 8.54
C TYR A 96 -8.99 -7.67 7.86
N ARG A 97 -10.03 -6.99 7.38
CA ARG A 97 -11.21 -7.57 6.71
C ARG A 97 -11.43 -6.82 5.39
N PRO A 98 -10.84 -7.29 4.27
CA PRO A 98 -10.94 -6.58 2.99
C PRO A 98 -12.35 -6.66 2.40
N PHE A 99 -12.63 -5.73 1.49
CA PHE A 99 -13.80 -5.82 0.61
C PHE A 99 -13.55 -6.79 -0.56
N PRO A 100 -14.61 -7.32 -1.20
CA PRO A 100 -14.48 -8.09 -2.43
C PRO A 100 -13.72 -7.34 -3.53
N ILE A 101 -13.00 -8.07 -4.37
CA ILE A 101 -12.18 -7.51 -5.46
C ILE A 101 -13.05 -6.71 -6.44
N ASN A 102 -12.58 -5.50 -6.79
CA ASN A 102 -13.17 -4.69 -7.84
C ASN A 102 -12.80 -5.27 -9.22
N ARG A 103 -13.82 -5.51 -10.06
CA ARG A 103 -13.65 -6.07 -11.41
C ARG A 103 -12.79 -5.19 -12.33
N GLU A 104 -12.84 -3.87 -12.20
CA GLU A 104 -12.01 -2.94 -12.98
C GLU A 104 -10.51 -3.15 -12.67
N ILE A 105 -10.17 -3.37 -11.40
CA ILE A 105 -8.80 -3.70 -10.98
C ILE A 105 -8.38 -5.03 -11.59
N ALA A 106 -9.25 -6.05 -11.54
CA ALA A 106 -8.96 -7.36 -12.12
C ALA A 106 -8.70 -7.29 -13.65
N GLU A 107 -9.43 -6.43 -14.37
CA GLU A 107 -9.27 -6.22 -15.82
C GLU A 107 -7.97 -5.50 -16.16
N LEU A 108 -7.58 -4.48 -15.38
CA LEU A 108 -6.27 -3.81 -15.50
C LEU A 108 -5.11 -4.80 -15.28
N CYS A 109 -5.29 -5.75 -14.36
CA CYS A 109 -4.32 -6.82 -14.11
C CYS A 109 -4.25 -7.89 -15.23
N GLN A 110 -5.18 -7.90 -16.19
CA GLN A 110 -5.31 -8.91 -17.26
C GLN A 110 -4.79 -8.45 -18.64
N GLY A 111 -4.06 -7.33 -18.72
CA GLY A 111 -3.50 -6.77 -19.96
C GLY A 111 -2.72 -7.77 -20.84
N ARG A 112 -2.85 -7.61 -22.16
CA ARG A 112 -2.65 -8.61 -23.25
C ARG A 112 -1.22 -8.96 -23.67
N ASP A 113 -0.21 -8.53 -22.93
CA ASP A 113 1.18 -8.97 -23.15
C ASP A 113 1.68 -9.71 -21.91
N SER A 114 2.61 -10.64 -22.07
CA SER A 114 3.05 -11.65 -21.08
C SER A 114 3.74 -11.10 -19.82
N HIS A 115 3.43 -9.87 -19.41
CA HIS A 115 4.05 -9.11 -18.33
C HIS A 115 2.97 -8.51 -17.42
N GLY A 116 2.30 -9.37 -16.64
CA GLY A 116 1.55 -8.91 -15.47
C GLY A 116 2.44 -8.07 -14.54
N LEU A 117 1.82 -7.09 -13.88
CA LEU A 117 2.36 -6.12 -12.91
C LEU A 117 3.84 -6.35 -12.53
N ARG A 118 4.76 -5.56 -13.12
CA ARG A 118 6.21 -5.73 -12.92
C ARG A 118 6.72 -4.86 -11.78
N CYS A 119 6.66 -5.36 -10.54
CA CYS A 119 7.47 -4.79 -9.47
C CYS A 119 8.94 -5.20 -9.67
N SER A 120 9.83 -4.25 -9.94
CA SER A 120 11.27 -4.52 -9.78
C SER A 120 11.54 -4.71 -8.28
N ARG A 121 12.14 -5.84 -7.91
CA ARG A 121 12.47 -6.33 -6.55
C ARG A 121 12.40 -5.29 -5.41
N PRO A 122 11.80 -5.65 -4.25
CA PRO A 122 11.74 -4.77 -3.09
C PRO A 122 13.14 -4.32 -2.66
N CYS A 123 13.23 -3.05 -2.27
CA CYS A 123 14.38 -2.49 -1.57
C CYS A 123 13.96 -2.37 -0.11
N ALA A 124 14.70 -3.00 0.78
CA ALA A 124 14.40 -3.00 2.21
C ALA A 124 14.62 -1.60 2.77
N THR A 125 13.57 -0.80 2.81
CA THR A 125 13.56 0.43 3.58
C THR A 125 13.11 0.06 5.01
N THR A 126 13.56 0.81 6.01
CA THR A 126 12.80 0.89 7.25
C THR A 126 11.47 1.54 6.82
N SER A 127 10.36 0.86 6.53
CA SER A 127 9.82 -0.42 7.03
C SER A 127 8.69 -0.98 6.14
N LEU A 128 7.47 -1.31 6.63
CA LEU A 128 6.53 -2.20 5.92
C LEU A 128 5.03 -1.84 6.07
N CYS A 129 4.31 -1.98 4.96
CA CYS A 129 2.92 -2.46 4.87
C CYS A 129 2.76 -3.23 3.54
N LEU A 130 1.91 -4.27 3.55
CA LEU A 130 1.83 -5.42 2.64
C LEU A 130 3.08 -6.32 2.63
N ARG A 131 3.07 -7.38 3.44
CA ARG A 131 4.20 -8.31 3.53
C ARG A 131 4.18 -9.31 2.36
N LEU A 132 4.88 -8.96 1.29
CA LEU A 132 5.38 -9.92 0.31
C LEU A 132 6.74 -10.40 0.82
N LEU A 133 6.93 -11.70 1.05
CA LEU A 133 8.25 -12.21 1.41
C LEU A 133 9.19 -12.07 0.20
N PRO A 134 10.51 -11.95 0.42
CA PRO A 134 11.46 -11.92 -0.69
C PRO A 134 11.30 -13.14 -1.61
N GLY A 135 10.88 -12.90 -2.86
CA GLY A 135 10.64 -13.94 -3.85
C GLY A 135 9.17 -14.32 -4.05
N ASP A 136 8.25 -13.73 -3.28
CA ASP A 136 6.82 -13.93 -3.48
C ASP A 136 6.33 -13.28 -4.77
N ASP A 137 5.59 -14.05 -5.54
CA ASP A 137 4.92 -13.59 -6.75
C ASP A 137 3.60 -12.93 -6.33
N ILE A 138 3.55 -11.60 -6.46
CA ILE A 138 2.39 -10.76 -6.11
C ILE A 138 1.12 -11.26 -6.78
N LEU A 139 1.20 -11.65 -8.05
CA LEU A 139 0.06 -12.14 -8.81
C LEU A 139 -0.39 -13.51 -8.27
N LYS A 140 0.54 -14.37 -7.87
CA LYS A 140 0.24 -15.65 -7.22
C LYS A 140 -0.40 -15.45 -5.84
N CYS A 141 0.13 -14.54 -5.03
CA CYS A 141 -0.43 -14.22 -3.71
C CYS A 141 -1.85 -13.64 -3.82
N LEU A 142 -2.08 -12.74 -4.77
CA LEU A 142 -3.40 -12.17 -5.02
C LEU A 142 -4.41 -13.20 -5.56
N LYS A 143 -3.96 -14.12 -6.43
CA LYS A 143 -4.82 -15.22 -6.92
C LYS A 143 -5.17 -16.22 -5.82
N ALA A 144 -4.19 -16.65 -5.02
CA ALA A 144 -4.43 -17.55 -3.90
C ALA A 144 -5.41 -16.95 -2.89
N PHE A 145 -5.24 -15.66 -2.57
CA PHE A 145 -6.16 -14.92 -1.70
C PHE A 145 -7.58 -14.84 -2.29
N ALA A 146 -7.70 -14.61 -3.60
CA ALA A 146 -8.99 -14.58 -4.29
C ALA A 146 -9.69 -15.95 -4.32
N GLU A 147 -8.94 -17.05 -4.46
CA GLU A 147 -9.48 -18.41 -4.48
C GLU A 147 -9.90 -18.89 -3.08
N GLU A 148 -9.18 -18.48 -2.03
CA GLU A 148 -9.47 -18.86 -0.64
C GLU A 148 -10.73 -18.15 -0.10
N HIS A 149 -11.13 -17.03 -0.70
CA HIS A 149 -12.19 -16.15 -0.20
C HIS A 149 -13.26 -15.82 -1.25
N ALA A 150 -13.35 -16.63 -2.31
CA ALA A 150 -14.50 -16.72 -3.22
C ALA A 150 -15.56 -17.71 -2.68
#